data_AF-A0A0G0Y414-F1
#
_entry.id   AF-A0A0G0Y414-F1
#
_cell.length_a   1.000
_cell.length_b   1.000
_cell.length_c   1.000
_cell.angle_alpha   90.00
_cell.angle_beta   90.00
_cell.angle_gamma   90.00
#
_symmetry.space_group_name_H-M   'P 1'
#
loop_
_entity.id
_entity.type
_entity.pdbx_description
1 polymer ?
#
loop_
_entity_poly.entity_id
_entity_poly.type
_entity_poly.pdbx_seq_one_letter_code
_entity_poly.pdbx_strand_id
1 'polypeptide(L)'
;MDWMLLVLETNMLTQKLDLEQIQKGAFPDSNFGGTTKIGDIISSVLPYIFGAAGIALLIYLILGGFQIMTSRGDPKAMQAAQSKITNAVIGFIIVFLAFIIVQLLGQVLGLKGTLFSQIFGGN
;
A
#
# COMPACT_ATOMS: atom_id res chain seq x y z
N MET A 1 33.73 47.07 25.48
CA MET A 1 33.76 46.28 24.23
C MET A 1 33.72 44.76 24.48
N ASP A 2 33.76 44.31 25.73
CA ASP A 2 33.98 42.88 26.04
C ASP A 2 32.71 42.01 25.99
N TRP A 3 31.55 42.60 26.27
CA TRP A 3 30.25 41.88 26.23
C TRP A 3 29.79 41.50 24.82
N MET A 4 30.21 42.25 23.80
CA MET A 4 29.89 41.89 22.42
C MET A 4 30.66 40.65 21.97
N LEU A 5 31.86 40.40 22.53
CA LEU A 5 32.65 39.21 22.24
C LEU A 5 32.03 37.96 22.89
N LEU A 6 31.54 38.07 24.14
CA LEU A 6 30.82 36.98 24.81
C LEU A 6 29.50 36.64 24.12
N VAL A 7 28.74 37.64 23.67
CA VAL A 7 27.49 37.42 22.93
C VAL A 7 27.75 36.78 21.55
N LEU A 8 28.86 37.15 20.89
CA LEU A 8 29.29 36.53 19.63
C LEU A 8 29.70 35.06 19.84
N GLU A 9 30.39 34.72 20.93
CA GLU A 9 30.71 33.33 21.28
C GLU A 9 29.46 32.51 21.61
N THR A 10 28.53 33.04 22.41
CA THR A 10 27.29 32.30 22.73
C THR A 10 26.43 32.04 21.50
N ASN A 11 26.33 32.98 20.57
CA ASN A 11 25.60 32.78 19.31
C ASN A 11 26.27 31.72 18.42
N MET A 12 27.60 31.69 18.40
CA MET A 12 28.39 30.70 17.64
C MET A 12 28.22 29.27 18.20
N LEU A 13 28.12 29.11 19.53
CA LEU A 13 27.88 27.80 20.14
C LEU A 13 26.43 27.33 19.97
N THR A 14 25.48 28.27 19.88
CA THR A 14 24.06 27.96 19.69
C THR A 14 23.76 27.47 18.26
N GLN A 15 24.50 27.94 17.24
CA GLN A 15 24.37 27.46 15.86
C GLN A 15 25.04 26.09 15.61
N LYS A 16 25.94 25.67 16.51
CA LYS A 16 26.71 24.41 16.35
C LYS A 16 26.04 23.20 16.99
N LEU A 17 25.01 23.42 17.81
CA LEU A 17 24.26 22.36 18.47
C LEU A 17 22.85 22.30 17.89
N ASP A 18 22.72 21.97 16.61
CA ASP A 18 21.43 21.57 16.04
C ASP A 18 21.02 20.24 16.68
N LEU A 19 20.18 20.32 17.72
CA LEU A 19 19.57 19.18 18.38
C LEU A 19 18.81 18.27 17.38
N GLU A 20 18.44 18.85 16.23
CA GLU A 20 17.82 18.19 15.08
C GLU A 20 18.73 17.13 14.43
N GLN A 21 20.05 17.34 14.36
CA GLN A 21 21.00 16.35 13.83
C GLN A 21 21.22 15.19 14.81
N ILE A 22 21.19 15.47 16.11
CA ILE A 22 21.30 14.44 17.15
C ILE A 22 20.01 13.59 17.16
N GLN A 23 18.85 14.21 16.97
CA GLN A 23 17.58 13.48 16.94
C GLN A 23 17.44 12.62 15.66
N LYS A 24 17.89 13.11 14.51
CA LYS A 24 17.87 12.37 13.23
C LYS A 24 18.93 11.25 13.15
N GLY A 25 20.03 11.39 13.90
CA GLY A 25 21.07 10.36 14.02
C GLY A 25 20.82 9.31 15.12
N ALA A 26 20.15 9.68 16.21
CA ALA A 26 19.88 8.78 17.34
C ALA A 26 18.62 7.93 17.16
N PHE A 27 17.65 8.41 16.38
CA PHE A 27 16.46 7.65 15.99
C PHE A 27 16.36 7.65 14.47
N PRO A 28 17.13 6.79 13.78
CA PRO A 28 16.79 6.46 12.40
C PRO A 28 15.33 6.03 12.38
N ASP A 29 14.56 6.54 11.42
CA ASP A 29 13.16 6.21 11.15
C ASP A 29 12.98 4.72 11.35
N SER A 30 12.48 4.36 12.53
CA SER A 30 12.49 3.00 12.99
C SER A 30 11.29 2.36 12.35
N ASN A 31 11.53 1.89 11.12
CA ASN A 31 10.84 0.81 10.47
C ASN A 31 10.91 -0.38 11.43
N PHE A 32 10.02 -0.41 12.43
CA PHE A 32 9.84 -1.49 13.40
C PHE A 32 9.16 -2.72 12.74
N GLY A 33 9.62 -3.07 11.55
CA GLY A 33 9.48 -4.37 10.93
C GLY A 33 10.90 -4.81 10.57
N GLY A 34 11.43 -5.79 11.29
CA GLY A 34 12.84 -6.17 11.24
C GLY A 34 13.42 -6.21 9.83
N THR A 35 14.58 -5.58 9.67
CA THR A 35 15.56 -5.91 8.62
C THR A 35 15.09 -5.62 7.19
N THR A 36 14.93 -4.34 6.84
CA THR A 36 15.35 -3.63 5.60
C THR A 36 15.41 -4.34 4.23
N LYS A 37 14.75 -5.48 3.99
CA LYS A 37 14.74 -6.13 2.66
C LYS A 37 13.40 -6.74 2.31
N ILE A 38 12.79 -7.52 3.21
CA ILE A 38 11.59 -8.30 2.82
C ILE A 38 10.34 -7.42 2.76
N GLY A 39 10.16 -6.53 3.74
CA GLY A 39 9.04 -5.59 3.77
C GLY A 39 9.04 -4.66 2.55
N ASP A 40 10.19 -4.11 2.18
CA ASP A 40 10.33 -3.19 1.04
C ASP A 40 10.13 -3.90 -0.31
N ILE A 41 10.64 -5.12 -0.48
CA ILE A 41 10.43 -5.91 -1.70
C ILE A 41 8.95 -6.26 -1.87
N ILE A 42 8.29 -6.71 -0.80
CA ILE A 42 6.85 -7.04 -0.82
C ILE A 42 6.04 -5.77 -1.13
N SER A 43 6.38 -4.66 -0.49
CA SER A 43 5.72 -3.37 -0.67
C SER A 43 5.86 -2.81 -2.08
N SER A 44 7.00 -3.05 -2.74
CA SER A 44 7.20 -2.66 -4.13
C SER A 44 6.47 -3.55 -5.15
N VAL A 45 6.20 -4.83 -4.83
CA VAL A 45 5.59 -5.78 -5.77
C VAL A 45 4.06 -5.86 -5.62
N LEU A 46 3.55 -5.66 -4.41
CA LEU A 46 2.12 -5.57 -4.09
C LEU A 46 1.32 -4.65 -5.03
N PRO A 47 1.74 -3.39 -5.29
CA PRO A 47 0.99 -2.49 -6.16
C PRO A 47 0.72 -3.08 -7.56
N TYR A 48 1.71 -3.76 -8.15
CA TYR A 48 1.58 -4.41 -9.44
C TYR A 48 0.58 -5.57 -9.41
N ILE A 49 0.63 -6.39 -8.35
CA ILE A 49 -0.30 -7.52 -8.17
C ILE A 49 -1.73 -7.01 -7.99
N PHE A 50 -1.94 -5.98 -7.18
CA PHE A 50 -3.27 -5.40 -6.96
C PHE A 50 -3.82 -4.71 -8.21
N GLY A 51 -2.98 -4.00 -8.97
CA GLY A 51 -3.36 -3.44 -10.26
C GLY A 51 -3.79 -4.52 -11.26
N ALA A 52 -3.00 -5.59 -11.39
CA ALA A 52 -3.33 -6.73 -12.24
C ALA A 52 -4.60 -7.45 -11.77
N ALA A 53 -4.77 -7.63 -10.45
CA ALA A 53 -5.95 -8.24 -9.86
C ALA A 53 -7.22 -7.42 -10.12
N GLY A 54 -7.15 -6.08 -10.04
CA GLY A 54 -8.28 -5.20 -10.35
C GLY A 54 -8.74 -5.32 -11.80
N ILE A 55 -7.81 -5.36 -12.76
CA ILE A 55 -8.13 -5.54 -14.18
C ILE A 55 -8.69 -6.94 -14.46
N ALA A 56 -8.07 -7.98 -13.90
CA ALA A 56 -8.54 -9.35 -14.06
C ALA A 56 -9.95 -9.54 -13.50
N LEU A 57 -10.25 -8.95 -12.34
CA LEU A 57 -11.56 -8.96 -11.72
C LEU A 57 -12.63 -8.30 -12.61
N LEU A 58 -12.31 -7.16 -13.21
CA LEU A 58 -13.21 -6.49 -14.16
C LEU A 58 -13.55 -7.38 -15.36
N ILE A 59 -12.55 -8.05 -15.95
CA ILE A 59 -12.75 -8.96 -17.09
C ILE A 59 -13.63 -10.16 -16.67
N TYR A 60 -13.35 -10.74 -15.51
CA TYR A 60 -14.13 -11.87 -14.98
C TYR A 60 -15.59 -11.49 -14.70
N LEU A 61 -15.83 -10.27 -14.20
CA LEU A 61 -17.19 -9.77 -13.96
C LEU A 61 -17.98 -9.63 -15.26
N ILE A 62 -17.36 -9.08 -16.31
CA ILE A 62 -17.99 -8.92 -17.63
C ILE A 62 -18.31 -10.30 -18.23
N LEU A 63 -17.34 -11.21 -18.27
CA LEU A 63 -17.53 -12.56 -18.82
C LEU A 63 -18.56 -13.36 -18.04
N GLY A 64 -18.53 -13.27 -16.70
CA GLY A 64 -19.49 -13.91 -15.81
C GLY A 64 -20.90 -13.39 -16.07
N GLY A 65 -21.09 -12.06 -16.10
CA GLY A 65 -22.39 -11.43 -16.35
C GLY A 65 -22.96 -11.76 -17.73
N PHE A 66 -22.13 -11.73 -18.77
CA PHE A 66 -22.55 -12.05 -20.14
C PHE A 66 -23.03 -13.50 -20.27
N GLN A 67 -22.39 -14.41 -19.54
CA GLN A 67 -22.75 -15.82 -19.56
C GLN A 67 -24.11 -16.09 -18.90
N ILE A 68 -24.49 -15.38 -17.83
CA ILE A 68 -25.86 -15.47 -17.28
C ILE A 68 -26.88 -14.99 -18.31
N MET A 69 -26.59 -13.86 -18.95
CA MET A 69 -27.51 -13.21 -19.89
C MET A 69 -27.76 -14.02 -21.16
N THR A 70 -26.81 -14.88 -21.53
CA THR A 70 -26.87 -15.72 -22.74
C THR A 70 -27.51 -17.09 -22.47
N SER A 71 -27.55 -17.57 -21.23
CA SER A 71 -28.13 -18.88 -20.84
C SER A 71 -29.68 -18.94 -20.87
N ARG A 72 -30.33 -18.17 -21.75
CA ARG A 72 -31.78 -17.88 -21.85
C ARG A 72 -32.72 -19.09 -22.09
N GLY A 73 -32.66 -20.14 -21.27
CA GLY A 73 -33.66 -21.22 -21.27
C GLY A 73 -33.12 -22.64 -21.04
N ASP A 74 -31.80 -22.85 -21.05
CA ASP A 74 -31.20 -24.16 -20.74
C ASP A 74 -30.84 -24.22 -19.24
N PRO A 75 -31.48 -25.10 -18.44
CA PRO A 75 -31.21 -25.21 -17.01
C PRO A 75 -29.77 -25.64 -16.70
N LYS A 76 -29.11 -26.37 -17.61
CA LYS A 76 -27.72 -26.80 -17.46
C LYS A 76 -26.75 -25.63 -17.67
N ALA A 77 -27.03 -24.80 -18.67
CA ALA A 77 -26.27 -23.57 -18.92
C ALA A 77 -26.48 -22.53 -17.81
N MET A 78 -27.67 -22.50 -17.20
CA MET A 78 -27.98 -21.61 -16.08
C MET A 78 -27.27 -22.03 -14.79
N GLN A 79 -27.22 -23.33 -14.45
CA GLN A 79 -26.43 -23.83 -13.31
C GLN A 79 -24.93 -23.57 -13.50
N ALA A 80 -24.41 -23.77 -14.72
CA ALA A 80 -23.01 -23.45 -15.03
C ALA A 80 -22.73 -21.95 -14.92
N ALA A 81 -23.65 -21.09 -15.37
CA ALA A 81 -23.54 -19.64 -15.23
C ALA A 81 -23.56 -19.22 -13.75
N GLN A 82 -24.49 -19.74 -12.94
CA GLN A 82 -24.52 -19.46 -11.50
C GLN A 82 -23.22 -19.85 -10.80
N SER A 83 -22.66 -21.03 -11.14
CA SER A 83 -21.38 -21.48 -10.58
C SER A 83 -20.23 -20.52 -10.94
N LYS A 84 -20.23 -19.99 -12.16
CA LYS A 84 -19.25 -18.97 -12.57
C LYS A 84 -19.40 -17.65 -11.83
N ILE A 85 -20.63 -17.19 -11.57
CA ILE A 85 -20.86 -15.99 -10.75
C ILE A 85 -20.34 -16.23 -9.34
N THR A 86 -20.69 -17.35 -8.71
CA THR A 86 -20.26 -17.67 -7.35
C THR A 86 -18.75 -17.67 -7.24
N ASN A 87 -18.04 -18.25 -8.22
CA ASN A 87 -16.59 -18.20 -8.28
C ASN A 87 -16.04 -16.79 -8.48
N ALA A 88 -16.69 -15.96 -9.31
CA ALA A 88 -16.32 -14.56 -9.48
C ALA A 88 -16.52 -13.73 -8.20
N VAL A 89 -17.61 -13.98 -7.47
CA VAL A 89 -17.90 -13.34 -6.16
C VAL A 89 -16.89 -13.78 -5.12
N ILE A 90 -16.51 -15.06 -5.07
CA ILE A 90 -15.44 -15.55 -4.19
C ILE A 90 -14.11 -14.87 -4.52
N GLY A 91 -13.76 -14.74 -5.81
CA GLY A 91 -12.57 -14.01 -6.26
C GLY A 91 -12.60 -12.54 -5.84
N PHE A 92 -13.76 -11.88 -5.95
CA PHE A 92 -13.96 -10.51 -5.49
C PHE A 92 -13.71 -10.38 -3.98
N ILE A 93 -14.26 -11.29 -3.18
CA ILE A 93 -14.08 -11.31 -1.73
C ILE A 93 -12.60 -11.51 -1.35
N ILE A 94 -11.87 -12.38 -2.06
CA ILE A 94 -10.43 -12.59 -1.81
C ILE A 94 -9.63 -11.30 -2.05
N VAL A 95 -9.88 -10.60 -3.17
CA VAL A 95 -9.21 -9.32 -3.45
C VAL A 95 -9.57 -8.27 -2.41
N PHE A 96 -10.83 -8.23 -1.98
CA PHE A 96 -11.30 -7.32 -0.93
C PHE A 96 -10.63 -7.59 0.43
N LEU A 97 -10.51 -8.86 0.84
CA LEU A 97 -9.81 -9.25 2.05
C LEU A 97 -8.31 -8.95 1.96
N ALA A 98 -7.70 -9.22 0.81
CA ALA A 98 -6.30 -8.89 0.56
C ALA A 98 -6.06 -7.38 0.72
N PHE A 99 -6.97 -6.53 0.22
CA PHE A 99 -6.88 -5.08 0.38
C PHE A 99 -6.84 -4.67 1.86
N ILE A 100 -7.72 -5.23 2.68
CA ILE A 100 -7.75 -4.95 4.12
C ILE A 100 -6.45 -5.39 4.80
N ILE A 101 -5.95 -6.59 4.48
CA ILE A 101 -4.69 -7.10 5.03
C ILE A 101 -3.52 -6.19 4.65
N VAL A 102 -3.45 -5.77 3.38
CA VAL A 102 -2.40 -4.85 2.92
C VAL A 102 -2.49 -3.49 3.60
N GLN A 103 -3.70 -2.99 3.85
CA GLN A 103 -3.88 -1.74 4.57
C GLN A 103 -3.41 -1.84 6.03
N LEU A 104 -3.69 -2.97 6.70
CA LEU A 104 -3.19 -3.25 8.04
C LEU A 104 -1.66 -3.38 8.05
N LEU A 105 -1.08 -4.10 7.08
CA LEU A 105 0.37 -4.21 6.91
C LEU A 105 1.00 -2.84 6.63
N GLY A 106 0.41 -2.01 5.78
CA GLY A 106 0.90 -0.64 5.51
C GLY A 106 0.84 0.27 6.74
N GLN A 107 -0.12 0.08 7.63
CA GLN A 107 -0.19 0.80 8.91
C GLN A 107 0.86 0.32 9.91
N VAL A 108 1.07 -1.00 10.02
CA VAL A 108 2.07 -1.59 10.92
C VAL A 108 3.50 -1.31 10.44
N LEU A 109 3.72 -1.30 9.11
CA LEU A 109 5.01 -1.08 8.48
C LEU A 109 5.32 0.41 8.24
N GLY A 110 4.42 1.34 8.60
CA GLY A 110 4.65 2.78 8.45
C GLY A 110 4.56 3.33 7.01
N LEU A 111 4.21 2.50 6.04
CA LEU A 111 4.18 2.81 4.60
C LEU A 111 2.92 3.56 4.14
N LYS A 112 2.18 4.16 5.10
CA LYS A 112 0.84 4.74 4.92
C LYS A 112 0.76 5.82 3.83
N GLY A 113 1.88 6.39 3.39
CA GLY A 113 1.93 7.39 2.32
C GLY A 113 2.36 6.86 0.94
N THR A 114 3.25 5.86 0.88
CA THR A 114 3.93 5.51 -0.39
C THR A 114 3.18 4.48 -1.22
N LEU A 115 2.54 3.49 -0.61
CA LEU A 115 1.87 2.40 -1.35
C LEU A 115 0.66 2.86 -2.15
N PHE A 116 -0.23 3.62 -1.51
CA PHE A 116 -1.45 4.11 -2.17
C PHE A 116 -1.12 5.12 -3.27
N SER A 117 -0.11 5.98 -3.05
CA SER A 117 0.39 6.89 -4.09
C SER A 117 1.01 6.10 -5.25
N GLN A 118 1.81 5.06 -5.02
CA GLN A 118 2.39 4.28 -6.11
C GLN A 118 1.36 3.52 -6.98
N ILE A 119 0.21 3.14 -6.42
CA ILE A 119 -0.85 2.45 -7.18
C ILE A 119 -1.74 3.43 -7.96
N PHE A 120 -2.06 4.59 -7.38
CA PHE A 120 -3.12 5.46 -7.90
C PHE A 120 -2.71 6.92 -8.14
N GLY A 121 -1.56 7.34 -7.63
CA GLY A 121 -1.00 8.69 -7.73
C GLY A 121 0.44 8.62 -8.20
N GLY A 122 0.65 8.20 -9.45
CA GLY A 122 1.96 8.14 -10.05
C GLY A 122 2.68 9.49 -9.95
N ASN A 123 3.86 9.46 -9.32
CA ASN A 123 5.06 10.29 -9.53
C ASN A 123 6.22 9.61 -8.79
#